data_AF-A0A6T9XZL2-F1
#
_entry.id   AF-A0A6T9XZL2-F1
#
_cell.length_a   1.000
_cell.length_b   1.000
_cell.length_c   1.000
_cell.angle_alpha   90.00
_cell.angle_beta   90.00
_cell.angle_gamma   90.00
#
_symmetry.space_group_name_H-M   'P 1'
#
loop_
_entity.id
_entity.type
_entity.pdbx_description
1 polymer ?
#
loop_
_entity_poly.entity_id
_entity_poly.type
_entity_poly.pdbx_seq_one_letter_code
_entity_poly.pdbx_strand_id
1 'polypeptide(L)'
;MITILRIATVISATTLLLGCGGSDSNDVLDDLNANRAKWENENIDTYQFEYQVSCFCTEETTLPRLVLVEDGQVTSQTIIEGNIALPLDDATTESIDSLFQLIALEESRAESLSVKYDPELGYPTEINVDINEQIADDEYTLTISNLVAESDVACTATVEDGLLLSVTDQTTLMPIACGVTATAMEEAYSETVMVDDTDCADDSLIAMLDERPGFYTLTVQKQGYQDYQVDNLGIGKDLCHVLTREFNVELIPE
;
A
#
# COMPACT_ATOMS: atom_id res chain seq x y z
N MET A 1 -11.66 -93.97 11.82
CA MET A 1 -11.67 -94.14 10.36
C MET A 1 -11.70 -92.74 9.76
N ILE A 2 -10.60 -92.36 9.10
CA ILE A 2 -10.43 -91.33 8.06
C ILE A 2 -10.84 -89.87 8.40
N THR A 3 -9.90 -88.99 8.80
CA THR A 3 -9.05 -88.07 7.99
C THR A 3 -9.77 -86.81 7.46
N ILE A 4 -9.25 -85.62 7.79
CA ILE A 4 -8.66 -84.59 6.88
C ILE A 4 -8.79 -83.18 7.48
N LEU A 5 -7.61 -82.60 7.67
CA LEU A 5 -7.23 -81.24 8.00
C LEU A 5 -7.79 -80.22 6.99
N ARG A 6 -8.27 -79.04 7.44
CA ARG A 6 -8.30 -77.84 6.60
C ARG A 6 -7.75 -76.62 7.35
N ILE A 7 -6.79 -76.02 6.67
CA ILE A 7 -5.83 -75.01 7.06
C ILE A 7 -6.56 -73.67 7.25
N ALA A 8 -6.23 -72.99 8.34
CA ALA A 8 -6.62 -71.60 8.57
C ALA A 8 -5.80 -70.70 7.65
N THR A 9 -6.46 -70.04 6.71
CA THR A 9 -5.85 -69.00 5.87
C THR A 9 -6.38 -67.66 6.36
N VAL A 10 -5.60 -66.98 7.18
CA VAL A 10 -5.85 -65.59 7.58
C VAL A 10 -5.40 -64.70 6.42
N ILE A 11 -6.37 -64.17 5.66
CA ILE A 11 -6.13 -63.13 4.66
C ILE A 11 -6.37 -61.80 5.39
N SER A 12 -5.30 -61.22 5.94
CA SER A 12 -5.32 -59.83 6.40
C SER A 12 -4.98 -58.96 5.20
N ALA A 13 -6.02 -58.54 4.48
CA ALA A 13 -5.90 -57.53 3.43
C ALA A 13 -5.75 -56.16 4.10
N THR A 14 -4.52 -55.75 4.36
CA THR A 14 -4.20 -54.40 4.80
C THR A 14 -4.33 -53.46 3.60
N THR A 15 -5.52 -52.90 3.40
CA THR A 15 -5.76 -51.77 2.52
C THR A 15 -5.04 -50.55 3.09
N LEU A 16 -3.87 -50.21 2.54
CA LEU A 16 -3.30 -48.87 2.68
C LEU A 16 -4.17 -47.92 1.86
N LEU A 17 -5.05 -47.19 2.55
CA LEU A 17 -5.59 -45.94 2.05
C LEU A 17 -4.46 -44.92 2.10
N LEU A 18 -3.74 -44.75 0.99
CA LEU A 18 -3.00 -43.52 0.73
C LEU A 18 -4.06 -42.44 0.52
N GLY A 19 -4.39 -41.72 1.58
CA GLY A 19 -5.18 -40.49 1.47
C GLY A 19 -4.38 -39.52 0.61
N CYS A 20 -4.93 -39.17 -0.55
CA CYS A 20 -4.50 -37.98 -1.28
C CYS A 20 -4.85 -36.79 -0.38
N GLY A 21 -3.85 -36.10 0.14
CA GLY A 21 -4.02 -34.73 0.65
C GLY A 21 -4.19 -33.81 -0.56
N GLY A 22 -5.36 -33.88 -1.19
CA GLY A 22 -5.86 -32.76 -1.96
C GLY A 22 -6.40 -31.77 -0.94
N SER A 23 -5.91 -30.55 -0.97
CA SER A 23 -6.51 -29.42 -0.27
C SER A 23 -7.92 -29.23 -0.83
N ASP A 24 -8.93 -29.80 -0.16
CA ASP A 24 -10.34 -29.59 -0.49
C ASP A 24 -10.64 -28.10 -0.29
N SER A 25 -11.47 -27.49 -1.16
CA SER A 25 -11.92 -26.09 -1.03
C SER A 25 -12.57 -25.78 0.33
N ASN A 26 -13.09 -26.81 1.01
CA ASN A 26 -13.57 -26.72 2.39
C ASN A 26 -12.49 -26.22 3.38
N ASP A 27 -11.21 -26.52 3.15
CA ASP A 27 -10.10 -26.11 4.03
C ASP A 27 -9.84 -24.59 3.92
N VAL A 28 -9.87 -24.04 2.69
CA VAL A 28 -9.64 -22.61 2.45
C VAL A 28 -10.77 -21.76 3.03
N LEU A 29 -12.02 -22.18 2.86
CA LEU A 29 -13.17 -21.42 3.38
C LEU A 29 -13.28 -21.51 4.91
N ASP A 30 -12.96 -22.66 5.50
CA ASP A 30 -12.91 -22.81 6.96
C ASP A 30 -11.79 -21.95 7.56
N ASP A 31 -10.60 -21.95 6.97
CA ASP A 31 -9.49 -21.07 7.37
C ASP A 31 -9.84 -19.58 7.20
N LEU A 32 -10.50 -19.21 6.10
CA LEU A 32 -10.97 -17.84 5.85
C LEU A 32 -11.90 -17.37 6.97
N ASN A 33 -12.92 -18.18 7.29
CA ASN A 33 -13.91 -17.82 8.32
C ASN A 33 -13.28 -17.78 9.71
N ALA A 34 -12.39 -18.72 10.03
CA ALA A 34 -11.71 -18.75 11.33
C ALA A 34 -10.81 -17.52 11.54
N ASN A 35 -10.07 -17.12 10.52
CA ASN A 35 -9.17 -15.97 10.60
C ASN A 35 -9.91 -14.63 10.52
N ARG A 36 -10.99 -14.55 9.72
CA ARG A 36 -11.91 -13.40 9.75
C ARG A 36 -12.50 -13.18 11.13
N ALA A 37 -12.94 -14.24 11.81
CA ALA A 37 -13.48 -14.13 13.17
C ALA A 37 -12.44 -13.64 14.19
N LYS A 38 -11.14 -13.93 14.00
CA LYS A 38 -10.08 -13.34 14.83
C LYS A 38 -10.00 -11.83 14.60
N TRP A 39 -9.88 -11.43 13.33
CA TRP A 39 -9.78 -10.02 12.94
C TRP A 39 -10.98 -9.20 13.44
N GLU A 40 -12.20 -9.68 13.20
CA GLU A 40 -13.43 -9.03 13.66
C GLU A 40 -13.49 -8.92 15.20
N ASN A 41 -12.90 -9.86 15.94
CA ASN A 41 -12.86 -9.84 17.40
C ASN A 41 -11.86 -8.81 17.96
N GLU A 42 -10.85 -8.40 17.19
CA GLU A 42 -9.94 -7.32 17.59
C GLU A 42 -10.65 -5.96 17.62
N ASN A 43 -11.73 -5.79 16.85
CA ASN A 43 -12.50 -4.54 16.74
C ASN A 43 -11.62 -3.32 16.37
N ILE A 44 -10.72 -3.51 15.40
CA ILE A 44 -9.86 -2.46 14.86
C ILE A 44 -10.52 -1.89 13.59
N ASP A 45 -10.91 -0.62 13.61
CA ASP A 45 -11.50 0.09 12.47
C ASP A 45 -10.59 1.18 11.90
N THR A 46 -9.60 1.64 12.68
CA THR A 46 -8.58 2.61 12.26
C THR A 46 -7.18 2.04 12.43
N TYR A 47 -6.45 1.92 11.32
CA TYR A 47 -5.15 1.26 11.26
C TYR A 47 -4.41 1.60 9.96
N GLN A 48 -3.11 1.32 9.93
CA GLN A 48 -2.31 1.39 8.71
C GLN A 48 -1.60 0.05 8.46
N PHE A 49 -1.23 -0.19 7.21
CA PHE A 49 -0.43 -1.35 6.82
C PHE A 49 0.34 -1.07 5.53
N GLU A 50 1.35 -1.88 5.26
CA GLU A 50 2.05 -1.87 3.98
C GLU A 50 1.41 -2.90 3.03
N TYR A 51 1.22 -2.48 1.79
CA TYR A 51 0.60 -3.26 0.73
C TYR A 51 1.50 -3.29 -0.50
N GLN A 52 1.66 -4.47 -1.09
CA GLN A 52 2.34 -4.62 -2.37
C GLN A 52 1.61 -5.66 -3.23
N VAL A 53 1.46 -5.33 -4.52
CA VAL A 53 1.03 -6.29 -5.54
C VAL A 53 2.22 -6.73 -6.39
N SER A 54 2.32 -8.03 -6.62
CA SER A 54 3.20 -8.62 -7.63
C SER A 54 2.33 -9.20 -8.74
N CYS A 55 2.47 -8.64 -9.95
CA CYS A 55 1.73 -9.03 -11.15
C CYS A 55 2.48 -8.54 -12.38
N PHE A 56 2.06 -8.97 -13.58
CA PHE A 56 2.52 -8.38 -14.83
C PHE A 56 1.83 -7.03 -15.09
N CYS A 57 2.18 -6.05 -14.26
CA CYS A 57 1.59 -4.70 -14.23
C CYS A 57 2.65 -3.62 -14.48
N THR A 58 2.25 -2.35 -14.50
CA THR A 58 3.21 -1.25 -14.55
C THR A 58 4.08 -1.21 -13.29
N GLU A 59 5.31 -0.72 -13.41
CA GLU A 59 6.25 -0.61 -12.29
C GLU A 59 5.63 0.13 -11.10
N GLU A 60 4.99 1.27 -11.34
CA GLU A 60 4.26 2.08 -10.34
C GLU A 60 3.17 1.30 -9.60
N THR A 61 2.49 0.36 -10.28
CA THR A 61 1.47 -0.49 -9.67
C THR A 61 2.09 -1.43 -8.63
N THR A 62 3.31 -1.92 -8.89
CA THR A 62 4.00 -2.90 -8.05
C THR A 62 4.84 -2.32 -6.92
N LEU A 63 4.91 -0.98 -6.83
CA LEU A 63 5.64 -0.31 -5.75
C LEU A 63 4.91 -0.52 -4.41
N PRO A 64 5.64 -0.79 -3.31
CA PRO A 64 5.07 -0.87 -1.97
C PRO A 64 4.41 0.44 -1.55
N ARG A 65 3.26 0.32 -0.86
CA ARG A 65 2.47 1.47 -0.42
C ARG A 65 2.12 1.36 1.05
N LEU A 66 2.14 2.48 1.76
CA LEU A 66 1.47 2.62 3.03
C LEU A 66 -0.01 2.93 2.77
N VAL A 67 -0.88 2.17 3.42
CA VAL A 67 -2.33 2.31 3.33
C VAL A 67 -2.84 2.73 4.69
N LEU A 68 -3.64 3.78 4.73
CA LEU A 68 -4.35 4.20 5.92
C LEU A 68 -5.83 3.85 5.76
N VAL A 69 -6.37 3.18 6.77
CA VAL A 69 -7.77 2.87 6.91
C VAL A 69 -8.31 3.62 8.12
N GLU A 70 -9.37 4.40 7.92
CA GLU A 70 -10.09 5.13 8.97
C GLU A 70 -11.57 4.72 8.89
N ASP A 71 -12.17 4.38 10.03
CA ASP A 71 -13.55 3.89 10.11
C ASP A 71 -13.85 2.72 9.12
N GLY A 72 -12.88 1.83 8.93
CA GLY A 72 -12.96 0.66 8.06
C GLY A 72 -12.87 0.96 6.55
N GLN A 73 -12.60 2.21 6.16
CA GLN A 73 -12.45 2.64 4.76
C GLN A 73 -11.02 3.10 4.48
N VAL A 74 -10.50 2.75 3.30
CA VAL A 74 -9.20 3.27 2.85
C VAL A 74 -9.34 4.78 2.61
N THR A 75 -8.55 5.59 3.31
CA THR A 75 -8.57 7.06 3.18
C THR A 75 -7.29 7.64 2.59
N SER A 76 -6.19 6.88 2.63
CA SER A 76 -4.92 7.27 2.02
C SER A 76 -4.18 6.04 1.50
N GLN A 77 -3.52 6.21 0.35
CA GLN A 77 -2.51 5.29 -0.14
C GLN A 77 -1.30 6.10 -0.62
N THR A 78 -0.12 5.74 -0.13
CA THR A 78 1.12 6.49 -0.38
C THR A 78 2.23 5.53 -0.79
N ILE A 79 2.85 5.74 -1.94
CA ILE A 79 4.07 5.02 -2.32
C ILE A 79 5.13 5.34 -1.26
N ILE A 80 5.65 4.29 -0.63
CA ILE A 80 6.60 4.44 0.49
C ILE A 80 7.88 5.14 0.01
N GLU A 81 8.36 4.78 -1.18
CA GLU A 81 9.49 5.47 -1.78
C GLU A 81 9.08 6.89 -2.21
N GLY A 82 9.65 7.89 -1.55
CA GLY A 82 9.43 9.29 -1.87
C GLY A 82 8.10 9.87 -1.36
N ASN A 83 7.34 9.13 -0.55
CA ASN A 83 6.10 9.60 0.09
C ASN A 83 5.07 10.20 -0.90
N ILE A 84 4.85 9.50 -2.01
CA ILE A 84 3.98 9.98 -3.09
C ILE A 84 2.57 9.46 -2.85
N ALA A 85 1.66 10.33 -2.38
CA ALA A 85 0.26 9.97 -2.28
C ALA A 85 -0.34 9.74 -3.67
N LEU A 86 -1.16 8.69 -3.79
CA LEU A 86 -1.91 8.37 -5.00
C LEU A 86 -3.40 8.58 -4.75
N PRO A 87 -4.16 9.10 -5.72
CA PRO A 87 -5.61 9.14 -5.65
C PRO A 87 -6.18 7.74 -5.38
N LEU A 88 -7.25 7.65 -4.61
CA LEU A 88 -7.88 6.35 -4.29
C LEU A 88 -8.42 5.63 -5.54
N ASP A 89 -8.87 6.38 -6.54
CA ASP A 89 -9.41 5.83 -7.80
C ASP A 89 -8.33 5.26 -8.74
N ASP A 90 -7.06 5.66 -8.56
CA ASP A 90 -5.97 5.27 -9.46
C ASP A 90 -5.41 3.88 -9.15
N ALA A 91 -5.69 3.35 -7.96
CA ALA A 91 -5.31 2.00 -7.63
C ALA A 91 -6.19 1.33 -6.57
N THR A 92 -6.49 0.06 -6.83
CA THR A 92 -7.33 -0.80 -6.01
C THR A 92 -6.52 -1.34 -4.82
N THR A 93 -6.32 -0.49 -3.83
CA THR A 93 -5.89 -0.95 -2.51
C THR A 93 -7.12 -1.09 -1.63
N GLU A 94 -7.23 -2.23 -0.95
CA GLU A 94 -8.45 -2.64 -0.23
C GLU A 94 -8.19 -2.65 1.27
N SER A 95 -9.21 -2.41 2.09
CA SER A 95 -9.13 -2.65 3.54
C SER A 95 -9.01 -4.16 3.83
N ILE A 96 -8.66 -4.53 5.07
CA ILE A 96 -8.55 -5.94 5.47
C ILE A 96 -9.91 -6.64 5.31
N ASP A 97 -11.00 -5.96 5.66
CA ASP A 97 -12.37 -6.46 5.47
C ASP A 97 -12.70 -6.69 3.99
N SER A 98 -12.27 -5.77 3.11
CA SER A 98 -12.41 -5.95 1.66
C SER A 98 -11.54 -7.10 1.14
N LEU A 99 -10.33 -7.29 1.67
CA LEU A 99 -9.48 -8.42 1.29
C LEU A 99 -10.11 -9.77 1.68
N PHE A 100 -10.81 -9.85 2.82
CA PHE A 100 -11.58 -11.04 3.16
C PHE A 100 -12.72 -11.32 2.17
N GLN A 101 -13.34 -10.27 1.60
CA GLN A 101 -14.36 -10.40 0.55
C GLN A 101 -13.73 -10.82 -0.78
N LEU A 102 -12.57 -10.24 -1.13
CA LEU A 102 -11.78 -10.62 -2.29
C LEU A 102 -11.44 -12.11 -2.23
N ILE A 103 -10.88 -12.60 -1.13
CA ILE A 103 -10.52 -14.03 -0.99
C ILE A 103 -11.75 -14.93 -1.18
N ALA A 104 -12.90 -14.56 -0.62
CA ALA A 104 -14.15 -15.31 -0.82
C ALA A 104 -14.61 -15.31 -2.28
N LEU A 105 -14.42 -14.20 -2.99
CA LEU A 105 -14.70 -14.11 -4.43
C LEU A 105 -13.73 -14.98 -5.23
N GLU A 106 -12.44 -14.91 -4.94
CA GLU A 106 -11.39 -15.66 -5.63
C GLU A 106 -11.55 -17.17 -5.45
N GLU A 107 -11.93 -17.64 -4.25
CA GLU A 107 -12.20 -19.07 -3.99
C GLU A 107 -13.23 -19.64 -4.97
N SER A 108 -14.20 -18.81 -5.38
CA SER A 108 -15.27 -19.25 -6.28
C SER A 108 -14.91 -19.22 -7.77
N ARG A 109 -13.80 -18.55 -8.16
CA ARG A 109 -13.48 -18.27 -9.57
C ARG A 109 -12.06 -18.63 -10.02
N ALA A 110 -11.08 -18.61 -9.13
CA ALA A 110 -9.68 -18.87 -9.45
C ALA A 110 -9.44 -20.37 -9.61
N GLU A 111 -8.51 -20.76 -10.48
CA GLU A 111 -8.08 -22.15 -10.62
C GLU A 111 -7.20 -22.57 -9.43
N SER A 112 -6.40 -21.63 -8.90
CA SER A 112 -5.61 -21.80 -7.68
C SER A 112 -5.64 -20.54 -6.80
N LEU A 113 -5.83 -20.77 -5.51
CA LEU A 113 -5.84 -19.75 -4.46
C LEU A 113 -5.10 -20.28 -3.24
N SER A 114 -4.13 -19.51 -2.73
CA SER A 114 -3.42 -19.80 -1.50
C SER A 114 -3.30 -18.54 -0.66
N VAL A 115 -3.68 -18.63 0.61
CA VAL A 115 -3.67 -17.50 1.55
C VAL A 115 -2.87 -17.83 2.79
N LYS A 116 -2.03 -16.90 3.21
CA LYS A 116 -1.39 -16.91 4.52
C LYS A 116 -2.03 -15.85 5.39
N TYR A 117 -2.18 -16.15 6.68
CA TYR A 117 -2.77 -15.26 7.67
C TYR A 117 -1.76 -14.95 8.77
N ASP A 118 -1.88 -13.77 9.36
CA ASP A 118 -1.22 -13.46 10.62
C ASP A 118 -1.76 -14.39 11.73
N PRO A 119 -0.89 -15.05 12.51
CA PRO A 119 -1.35 -16.02 13.50
C PRO A 119 -2.11 -15.40 14.68
N GLU A 120 -1.82 -14.13 15.02
CA GLU A 120 -2.37 -13.44 16.18
C GLU A 120 -3.66 -12.70 15.80
N LEU A 121 -3.59 -11.82 14.81
CA LEU A 121 -4.68 -10.92 14.39
C LEU A 121 -5.57 -11.53 13.31
N GLY A 122 -5.10 -12.54 12.57
CA GLY A 122 -5.89 -13.25 11.56
C GLY A 122 -6.07 -12.51 10.23
N TYR A 123 -5.53 -11.30 10.04
CA TYR A 123 -5.60 -10.64 8.72
C TYR A 123 -4.75 -11.41 7.67
N PRO A 124 -5.12 -11.39 6.38
CA PRO A 124 -4.32 -12.02 5.34
C PRO A 124 -2.99 -11.29 5.16
N THR A 125 -1.88 -12.02 5.15
CA THR A 125 -0.51 -11.49 4.96
C THR A 125 0.03 -11.75 3.56
N GLU A 126 -0.48 -12.78 2.88
CA GLU A 126 -0.15 -13.10 1.50
C GLU A 126 -1.37 -13.76 0.83
N ILE A 127 -1.77 -13.28 -0.35
CA ILE A 127 -2.87 -13.83 -1.15
C ILE A 127 -2.29 -14.10 -2.53
N ASN A 128 -2.14 -15.38 -2.89
CA ASN A 128 -1.67 -15.81 -4.21
C ASN A 128 -2.85 -16.32 -5.01
N VAL A 129 -3.05 -15.75 -6.20
CA VAL A 129 -4.18 -16.04 -7.08
C VAL A 129 -3.65 -16.37 -8.46
N ASP A 130 -4.10 -17.50 -9.00
CA ASP A 130 -3.91 -17.90 -10.39
C ASP A 130 -5.32 -18.19 -10.96
N ILE A 131 -5.76 -17.33 -11.88
CA ILE A 131 -7.14 -17.39 -12.39
C ILE A 131 -7.30 -18.53 -13.38
N ASN A 132 -6.29 -18.76 -14.20
CA ASN A 132 -6.26 -19.84 -15.17
C ASN A 132 -4.81 -20.28 -15.38
N GLU A 133 -4.46 -21.50 -14.94
CA GLU A 133 -3.08 -22.00 -14.99
C GLU A 133 -2.53 -22.16 -16.42
N GLN A 134 -3.37 -21.92 -17.44
CA GLN A 134 -3.05 -22.00 -18.87
C GLN A 134 -2.91 -20.62 -19.54
N ILE A 135 -3.17 -19.52 -18.82
CA ILE A 135 -3.07 -18.14 -19.32
C ILE A 135 -1.95 -17.43 -18.57
N ALA A 136 -0.88 -17.09 -19.29
CA ALA A 136 0.18 -16.29 -18.69
C ALA A 136 -0.33 -14.87 -18.35
N ASP A 137 0.22 -14.31 -17.28
CA ASP A 137 0.06 -12.92 -16.86
C ASP A 137 -1.33 -12.60 -16.28
N ASP A 138 -2.13 -13.62 -15.90
CA ASP A 138 -3.39 -13.45 -15.17
C ASP A 138 -3.27 -13.69 -13.66
N GLU A 139 -2.10 -14.13 -13.22
CA GLU A 139 -1.76 -14.40 -11.83
C GLU A 139 -1.31 -13.13 -11.11
N TYR A 140 -1.63 -13.05 -9.82
CA TYR A 140 -1.14 -11.97 -8.96
C TYR A 140 -0.93 -12.44 -7.53
N THR A 141 -0.07 -11.72 -6.82
CA THR A 141 0.17 -11.89 -5.40
C THR A 141 -0.02 -10.58 -4.68
N LEU A 142 -0.87 -10.57 -3.65
CA LEU A 142 -0.98 -9.45 -2.71
C LEU A 142 -0.19 -9.78 -1.46
N THR A 143 0.65 -8.85 -1.01
CA THR A 143 1.40 -8.96 0.25
C THR A 143 0.99 -7.82 1.17
N ILE A 144 0.65 -8.18 2.41
CA ILE A 144 0.19 -7.26 3.45
C ILE A 144 1.11 -7.45 4.65
N SER A 145 1.76 -6.38 5.08
CA SER A 145 2.74 -6.41 6.16
C SER A 145 2.65 -5.18 7.05
N ASN A 146 3.34 -5.24 8.19
CA ASN A 146 3.53 -4.09 9.08
C ASN A 146 2.20 -3.40 9.47
N LEU A 147 1.17 -4.20 9.76
CA LEU A 147 -0.10 -3.66 10.24
C LEU A 147 0.09 -3.05 11.63
N VAL A 148 -0.41 -1.83 11.81
CA VAL A 148 -0.39 -1.10 13.07
C VAL A 148 -1.76 -0.48 13.29
N ALA A 149 -2.41 -0.82 14.41
CA ALA A 149 -3.67 -0.20 14.82
C ALA A 149 -3.43 1.18 15.44
N GLU A 150 -4.39 2.09 15.31
CA GLU A 150 -4.32 3.43 15.94
C GLU A 150 -4.04 3.32 17.46
N SER A 151 -4.67 2.36 18.13
CA SER A 151 -4.51 2.14 19.57
C SER A 151 -3.09 1.78 20.00
N ASP A 152 -2.26 1.30 19.07
CA ASP A 152 -0.89 0.88 19.32
C ASP A 152 0.14 1.98 18.98
N VAL A 153 -0.32 3.12 18.46
CA VAL A 153 0.53 4.25 18.10
C VAL A 153 0.39 5.38 19.11
N ALA A 154 1.53 5.92 19.54
CA ALA A 154 1.58 7.14 20.33
C ALA A 154 2.10 8.28 19.45
N CYS A 155 1.18 9.06 18.88
CA CYS A 155 1.52 10.20 18.04
C CYS A 155 2.22 11.30 18.84
N THR A 156 3.10 12.03 18.16
CA THR A 156 3.79 13.16 18.77
C THR A 156 2.98 14.44 18.59
N ALA A 157 3.38 15.51 19.29
CA ALA A 157 2.77 16.83 19.13
C ALA A 157 3.62 17.75 18.24
N THR A 158 4.57 17.19 17.47
CA THR A 158 5.31 17.97 16.48
C THR A 158 4.40 18.30 15.29
N VAL A 159 4.81 19.33 14.56
CA VAL A 159 4.19 19.72 13.31
C VAL A 159 5.20 19.33 12.24
N GLU A 160 4.80 18.43 11.34
CA GLU A 160 5.61 17.97 10.23
C GLU A 160 5.21 18.70 8.94
N ASP A 161 6.21 19.07 8.15
CA ASP A 161 6.01 19.69 6.84
C ASP A 161 5.54 18.63 5.84
N GLY A 162 4.46 18.89 5.10
CA GLY A 162 3.99 17.97 4.06
C GLY A 162 4.92 17.91 2.85
N LEU A 163 5.56 19.04 2.52
CA LEU A 163 6.35 19.20 1.31
C LEU A 163 7.65 19.97 1.59
N LEU A 164 8.77 19.39 1.15
CA LEU A 164 10.08 20.06 1.11
C LEU A 164 10.51 20.24 -0.34
N LEU A 165 10.53 21.49 -0.80
CA LEU A 165 10.92 21.83 -2.16
C LEU A 165 12.40 22.19 -2.25
N SER A 166 13.10 21.57 -3.19
CA SER A 166 14.36 22.10 -3.72
C SER A 166 14.12 22.74 -5.08
N VAL A 167 14.79 23.85 -5.37
CA VAL A 167 14.67 24.54 -6.66
C VAL A 167 16.04 24.66 -7.30
N THR A 168 16.16 24.15 -8.52
CA THR A 168 17.41 24.09 -9.27
C THR A 168 17.27 24.72 -10.64
N ASP A 169 18.37 25.28 -11.15
CA ASP A 169 18.46 25.73 -12.53
C ASP A 169 18.66 24.52 -13.44
N GLN A 170 17.77 24.32 -14.43
CA GLN A 170 17.82 23.13 -15.30
C GLN A 170 19.12 23.02 -16.12
N THR A 171 19.78 24.15 -16.43
CA THR A 171 20.98 24.14 -17.27
C THR A 171 22.23 23.86 -16.45
N THR A 172 22.35 24.49 -15.29
CA THR A 172 23.55 24.40 -14.44
C THR A 172 23.45 23.32 -13.37
N LEU A 173 22.24 22.85 -13.08
CA LEU A 173 21.89 21.94 -11.98
C LEU A 173 22.26 22.49 -10.59
N MET A 174 22.47 23.82 -10.50
CA MET A 174 22.77 24.49 -9.24
C MET A 174 21.47 24.89 -8.53
N PRO A 175 21.43 24.81 -7.18
CA PRO A 175 20.31 25.35 -6.41
C PRO A 175 20.13 26.85 -6.64
N ILE A 176 18.88 27.31 -6.62
CA ILE A 176 18.48 28.71 -6.89
C ILE A 176 17.25 29.14 -6.04
N ALA A 177 17.13 28.65 -4.81
CA ALA A 177 15.95 28.87 -3.96
C ALA A 177 15.68 30.34 -3.60
N CYS A 178 16.69 31.22 -3.60
CA CYS A 178 16.54 32.63 -3.27
C CYS A 178 15.54 33.35 -4.20
N GLY A 179 14.68 34.23 -3.67
CA GLY A 179 13.72 34.98 -4.48
C GLY A 179 12.64 34.13 -5.18
N VAL A 180 12.51 32.84 -4.85
CA VAL A 180 11.43 31.97 -5.33
C VAL A 180 10.12 32.30 -4.61
N THR A 181 9.03 32.31 -5.36
CA THR A 181 7.67 32.24 -4.83
C THR A 181 7.06 30.89 -5.19
N ALA A 182 6.72 30.08 -4.19
CA ALA A 182 6.05 28.80 -4.36
C ALA A 182 4.62 28.89 -3.83
N THR A 183 3.64 28.39 -4.58
CA THR A 183 2.23 28.37 -4.19
C THR A 183 1.61 27.00 -4.42
N ALA A 184 1.07 26.40 -3.37
CA ALA A 184 0.28 25.18 -3.41
C ALA A 184 -1.22 25.52 -3.32
N MET A 185 -2.05 24.90 -4.16
CA MET A 185 -3.50 25.13 -4.21
C MET A 185 -4.26 23.81 -4.26
N GLU A 186 -5.32 23.71 -3.47
CA GLU A 186 -6.26 22.58 -3.47
C GLU A 186 -7.67 23.13 -3.24
N GLU A 187 -8.53 23.07 -4.26
CA GLU A 187 -9.88 23.65 -4.24
C GLU A 187 -9.90 25.12 -3.76
N ALA A 188 -10.36 25.36 -2.51
CA ALA A 188 -10.42 26.68 -1.88
C ALA A 188 -9.21 27.00 -1.00
N TYR A 189 -8.37 26.00 -0.69
CA TYR A 189 -7.14 26.18 0.06
C TYR A 189 -6.02 26.71 -0.84
N SER A 190 -5.20 27.59 -0.27
CA SER A 190 -3.97 28.07 -0.90
C SER A 190 -2.95 28.44 0.16
N GLU A 191 -1.71 28.08 -0.09
CA GLU A 191 -0.54 28.43 0.70
C GLU A 191 0.55 28.97 -0.23
N THR A 192 1.13 30.11 0.13
CA THR A 192 2.20 30.75 -0.64
C THR A 192 3.38 31.02 0.27
N VAL A 193 4.56 30.54 -0.13
CA VAL A 193 5.83 30.85 0.51
C VAL A 193 6.68 31.68 -0.44
N MET A 194 7.20 32.80 0.08
CA MET A 194 8.09 33.70 -0.64
C MET A 194 9.46 33.67 0.05
N VAL A 195 10.48 33.20 -0.66
CA VAL A 195 11.86 33.18 -0.18
C VAL A 195 12.48 34.55 -0.42
N ASP A 196 13.13 35.12 0.60
CA ASP A 196 13.85 36.39 0.46
C ASP A 196 14.98 36.24 -0.58
N ASP A 197 15.32 37.32 -1.30
CA ASP A 197 16.36 37.31 -2.34
C ASP A 197 17.73 37.82 -1.83
N THR A 198 17.78 38.34 -0.60
CA THR A 198 18.94 39.04 -0.04
C THR A 198 19.56 38.36 1.18
N ASP A 199 18.76 37.66 1.98
CA ASP A 199 19.18 36.94 3.19
C ASP A 199 18.69 35.48 3.14
N CYS A 200 19.19 34.74 2.16
CA CYS A 200 18.82 33.36 1.86
C CYS A 200 20.05 32.57 1.41
N ALA A 201 19.97 31.24 1.51
CA ALA A 201 20.90 30.34 0.86
C ALA A 201 20.19 29.64 -0.31
N ASP A 202 20.81 29.64 -1.49
CA ASP A 202 20.21 29.07 -2.70
C ASP A 202 19.90 27.56 -2.60
N ASP A 203 20.55 26.86 -1.67
CA ASP A 203 20.33 25.44 -1.36
C ASP A 203 19.31 25.20 -0.23
N SER A 204 18.64 26.25 0.25
CA SER A 204 17.59 26.11 1.26
C SER A 204 16.39 25.35 0.70
N LEU A 205 15.83 24.47 1.52
CA LEU A 205 14.55 23.82 1.23
C LEU A 205 13.39 24.75 1.62
N ILE A 206 12.35 24.77 0.79
CA ILE A 206 11.11 25.50 1.07
C ILE A 206 10.13 24.49 1.68
N ALA A 207 9.88 24.63 2.97
CA ALA A 207 8.87 23.86 3.70
C ALA A 207 7.46 24.43 3.46
N MET A 208 6.49 23.56 3.22
CA MET A 208 5.10 23.89 2.96
C MET A 208 4.17 22.79 3.49
N LEU A 209 2.88 23.11 3.64
CA LEU A 209 1.79 22.14 3.88
C LEU A 209 1.86 21.42 5.23
N ASP A 210 2.21 22.15 6.29
CA ASP A 210 2.24 21.68 7.68
C ASP A 210 1.00 20.85 8.04
N GLU A 211 1.20 19.57 8.36
CA GLU A 211 0.15 18.62 8.76
C GLU A 211 -1.05 18.54 7.80
N ARG A 212 -0.84 18.86 6.51
CA ARG A 212 -1.91 18.92 5.51
C ARG A 212 -1.73 17.92 4.35
N PRO A 213 -2.29 16.70 4.44
CA PRO A 213 -2.33 15.79 3.31
C PRO A 213 -3.30 16.32 2.24
N GLY A 214 -3.14 15.89 1.00
CA GLY A 214 -3.99 16.34 -0.09
C GLY A 214 -3.34 16.25 -1.46
N PHE A 215 -4.04 16.75 -2.48
CA PHE A 215 -3.56 16.78 -3.86
C PHE A 215 -3.56 18.22 -4.37
N TYR A 216 -2.37 18.74 -4.65
CA TYR A 216 -2.17 20.15 -4.91
C TYR A 216 -1.77 20.42 -6.36
N THR A 217 -2.22 21.56 -6.90
CA THR A 217 -1.49 22.23 -7.97
C THR A 217 -0.39 23.06 -7.32
N LEU A 218 0.87 22.75 -7.64
CA LEU A 218 2.04 23.51 -7.21
C LEU A 218 2.50 24.41 -8.36
N THR A 219 2.66 25.71 -8.08
CA THR A 219 3.28 26.69 -8.98
C THR A 219 4.54 27.26 -8.34
N VAL A 220 5.61 27.40 -9.11
CA VAL A 220 6.90 27.96 -8.65
C VAL A 220 7.37 29.01 -9.64
N GLN A 221 7.65 30.21 -9.12
CA GLN A 221 8.00 31.39 -9.91
C GLN A 221 9.30 32.01 -9.38
N LYS A 222 10.16 32.46 -10.30
CA LYS A 222 11.40 33.20 -9.99
C LYS A 222 11.71 34.14 -11.15
N GLN A 223 12.14 35.36 -10.86
CA GLN A 223 12.50 36.33 -11.90
C GLN A 223 13.63 35.79 -12.81
N GLY A 224 13.45 35.89 -14.12
CA GLY A 224 14.41 35.42 -15.13
C GLY A 224 14.28 33.92 -15.47
N TYR A 225 13.23 33.26 -14.97
CA TYR A 225 12.90 31.88 -15.25
C TYR A 225 11.44 31.76 -15.71
N GLN A 226 11.15 30.72 -16.49
CA GLN A 226 9.78 30.34 -16.85
C GLN A 226 9.04 29.81 -15.61
N ASP A 227 7.77 30.15 -15.49
CA ASP A 227 6.89 29.62 -14.45
C ASP A 227 6.78 28.09 -14.54
N TYR A 228 6.97 27.41 -13.42
CA TYR A 228 6.76 25.97 -13.30
C TYR A 228 5.39 25.69 -12.70
N GLN A 229 4.70 24.68 -13.23
CA GLN A 229 3.46 24.16 -12.66
C GLN A 229 3.43 22.63 -12.75
N VAL A 230 2.98 21.99 -11.68
CA VAL A 230 2.60 20.57 -11.66
C VAL A 230 1.24 20.42 -10.96
N ASP A 231 0.38 19.60 -11.54
CA ASP A 231 -0.93 19.26 -10.99
C ASP A 231 -0.88 17.91 -10.28
N ASN A 232 -1.84 17.66 -9.38
CA ASN A 232 -1.97 16.41 -8.63
C ASN A 232 -0.71 16.01 -7.84
N LEU A 233 -0.01 16.99 -7.26
CA LEU A 233 1.08 16.72 -6.33
C LEU A 233 0.48 16.19 -5.02
N GLY A 234 0.51 14.88 -4.83
CA GLY A 234 0.00 14.20 -3.65
C GLY A 234 0.94 14.27 -2.44
N ILE A 235 0.38 14.64 -1.29
CA ILE A 235 1.00 14.57 0.04
C ILE A 235 0.26 13.53 0.87
N GLY A 236 1.01 12.51 1.32
CA GLY A 236 0.48 11.39 2.10
C GLY A 236 0.37 11.70 3.58
N LYS A 237 -0.28 10.81 4.31
CA LYS A 237 -0.27 10.76 5.77
C LYS A 237 -0.20 9.33 6.27
N ASP A 238 0.34 9.16 7.46
CA ASP A 238 0.19 7.96 8.28
C ASP A 238 -0.86 8.20 9.38
N LEU A 239 -0.92 7.33 10.39
CA LEU A 239 -1.83 7.48 11.53
C LEU A 239 -1.64 8.77 12.33
N CYS A 240 -0.48 9.42 12.25
CA CYS A 240 -0.11 10.53 13.12
C CYS A 240 0.11 11.84 12.38
N HIS A 241 0.87 11.80 11.30
CA HIS A 241 1.41 12.99 10.64
C HIS A 241 1.32 12.87 9.12
N VAL A 242 1.52 14.00 8.45
CA VAL A 242 1.86 13.97 7.02
C VAL A 242 3.19 13.27 6.78
N LEU A 243 3.27 12.59 5.64
CA LEU A 243 4.51 12.00 5.15
C LEU A 243 5.22 13.02 4.28
N THR A 244 6.29 13.63 4.83
CA THR A 244 7.05 14.67 4.13
C THR A 244 7.55 14.18 2.77
N ARG A 245 7.10 14.84 1.71
CA ARG A 245 7.54 14.58 0.34
C ARG A 245 8.64 15.56 -0.04
N GLU A 246 9.79 15.04 -0.42
CA GLU A 246 10.83 15.84 -1.08
C GLU A 246 10.52 15.96 -2.57
N PHE A 247 10.58 17.17 -3.12
CA PHE A 247 10.26 17.42 -4.53
C PHE A 247 11.21 18.45 -5.15
N ASN A 248 11.91 18.06 -6.20
CA ASN A 248 12.81 18.95 -6.93
C ASN A 248 12.09 19.62 -8.10
N VAL A 249 12.18 20.95 -8.14
CA VAL A 249 11.71 21.77 -9.25
C VAL A 249 12.90 22.27 -10.06
N GLU A 250 12.96 21.89 -11.33
CA GLU A 250 13.96 22.38 -12.28
C GLU A 250 13.38 23.56 -13.08
N LEU A 251 13.82 24.77 -12.79
CA LEU A 251 13.38 25.97 -13.50
C LEU A 251 14.20 26.19 -14.77
N ILE A 252 13.51 26.61 -15.83
CA ILE A 252 14.09 26.88 -17.15
C ILE A 252 14.35 28.38 -17.27
N PRO A 253 15.59 28.84 -17.52
CA PRO A 253 15.88 30.26 -17.76
C PRO A 253 15.10 30.83 -18.96
N GLU A 254 14.76 32.12 -18.90
CA GLU A 254 14.13 32.87 -20.01
C GLU A 254 15.06 33.15 -21.21
#